data_AF-A0A2M7CTL7-F1
#
_entry.id   AF-A0A2M7CTL7-F1
#
_cell.length_a   1.000
_cell.length_b   1.000
_cell.length_c   1.000
_cell.angle_alpha   90.00
_cell.angle_beta   90.00
_cell.angle_gamma   90.00
#
_symmetry.space_group_name_H-M   'P 1'
#
loop_
_entity.id
_entity.type
_entity.pdbx_description
1 polymer ?
#
loop_
_entity_poly.entity_id
_entity_poly.type
_entity_poly.pdbx_seq_one_letter_code
_entity_poly.pdbx_strand_id
1 'polypeptide(L)'
;MNQIEHDLNRLARCDVVRYQADADPHIEDPLGGLLSTEQLAERDLLVFQCLRQRKIPVAWNLAGGYQRPLSKVIAIHCNSYRTFRAIWANPLS
;
A
#
# COMPACT_ATOMS: atom_id res chain seq x y z
N MET A 1 -11.20 5.70 4.67
CA MET A 1 -11.28 4.23 4.50
C MET A 1 -12.39 3.78 3.56
N ASN A 2 -13.65 4.21 3.72
CA ASN A 2 -14.77 3.78 2.86
C ASN A 2 -14.55 3.97 1.34
N GLN A 3 -13.77 4.97 0.94
CA GLN A 3 -13.44 5.21 -0.47
C GLN A 3 -12.52 4.14 -1.08
N ILE A 4 -11.57 3.59 -0.30
CA ILE A 4 -10.61 2.59 -0.80
C ILE A 4 -11.35 1.31 -1.19
N GLU A 5 -12.21 0.79 -0.32
CA GLU A 5 -13.00 -0.40 -0.64
C GLU A 5 -13.92 -0.18 -1.86
N HIS A 6 -14.54 0.99 -1.96
CA HIS A 6 -15.36 1.35 -3.10
C HIS A 6 -14.55 1.33 -4.41
N ASP A 7 -13.37 1.97 -4.42
CA ASP A 7 -12.52 2.00 -5.60
C ASP A 7 -11.98 0.61 -5.95
N LEU A 8 -11.62 -0.20 -4.95
CA LEU A 8 -11.18 -1.58 -5.15
C LEU A 8 -12.31 -2.49 -5.67
N ASN A 9 -13.58 -2.23 -5.35
CA ASN A 9 -14.70 -2.94 -5.95
C ASN A 9 -14.81 -2.67 -7.46
N ARG A 10 -14.43 -1.49 -7.92
CA ARG A 10 -14.40 -1.17 -9.35
C ARG A 10 -13.29 -1.93 -10.08
N LEU A 11 -12.24 -2.35 -9.37
CA LEU A 11 -11.14 -3.16 -9.90
C LEU A 11 -11.45 -4.66 -9.94
N ALA A 12 -12.61 -5.12 -9.45
CA ALA A 12 -12.95 -6.54 -9.35
C ALA A 12 -12.99 -7.29 -10.69
N ARG A 13 -13.05 -6.56 -11.82
CA ARG A 13 -13.03 -7.13 -13.17
C ARG A 13 -11.67 -7.03 -13.88
N CYS A 14 -10.66 -6.48 -13.22
CA CYS A 14 -9.32 -6.38 -13.79
C CYS A 14 -8.58 -7.71 -13.71
N ASP A 15 -7.84 -8.05 -14.76
CA ASP A 15 -6.97 -9.24 -14.77
C ASP A 15 -5.76 -9.08 -13.84
N VAL A 16 -5.29 -7.85 -13.66
CA VAL A 16 -4.18 -7.50 -12.77
C VAL A 16 -4.32 -6.05 -12.30
N VAL A 17 -3.92 -5.79 -11.05
CA VAL A 17 -3.76 -4.44 -10.50
C VAL A 17 -2.28 -4.10 -10.39
N ARG A 18 -1.93 -2.88 -10.81
CA ARG A 18 -0.60 -2.28 -10.59
C ARG A 18 -0.70 -1.27 -9.46
N TYR A 19 -0.20 -1.62 -8.29
CA TYR A 19 -0.27 -0.76 -7.11
C TYR A 19 1.06 -0.04 -6.88
N GLN A 20 1.02 1.30 -6.89
CA GLN A 20 2.18 2.13 -6.56
C GLN A 20 2.13 2.48 -5.07
N ALA A 21 2.97 1.83 -4.26
CA ALA A 21 3.00 2.03 -2.82
C ALA A 21 3.82 3.29 -2.49
N ASP A 22 3.19 4.45 -2.67
CA ASP A 22 3.84 5.75 -2.47
C ASP A 22 4.09 6.05 -1.00
N ALA A 23 5.28 6.56 -0.68
CA ALA A 23 5.66 7.04 0.64
C ALA A 23 5.57 8.57 0.76
N ASP A 24 5.41 9.29 -0.36
CA ASP A 24 5.25 10.74 -0.34
C ASP A 24 4.00 11.28 0.37
N PRO A 25 2.91 10.50 0.59
CA PRO A 25 1.82 11.01 1.42
C PRO A 25 2.20 11.10 2.89
N HIS A 26 3.37 10.61 3.32
CA HIS A 26 3.78 10.69 4.72
C HIS A 26 3.87 12.15 5.20
N ILE A 27 3.47 12.42 6.44
CA ILE A 27 3.37 13.77 7.00
C ILE A 27 4.70 14.55 7.04
N GLU A 28 5.83 13.84 7.09
CA GLU A 28 7.17 14.44 7.05
C GLU A 28 7.73 14.59 5.63
N ASP A 29 7.02 14.09 4.61
CA ASP A 29 7.43 14.22 3.23
C ASP A 29 7.19 15.64 2.70
N PRO A 30 8.15 16.26 1.99
CA PRO A 30 7.99 17.62 1.48
C PRO A 30 6.97 17.76 0.35
N LEU A 31 6.53 16.67 -0.30
CA LEU A 31 5.65 16.74 -1.48
C LEU A 31 4.20 16.33 -1.22
N GLY A 32 3.90 15.43 -0.27
CA GLY A 32 2.54 14.91 -0.05
C GLY A 32 1.94 15.19 1.34
N GLY A 33 2.66 14.93 2.44
CA GLY A 33 2.41 15.56 3.75
C GLY A 33 1.06 15.29 4.45
N LEU A 34 0.36 14.18 4.18
CA LEU A 34 -1.04 13.96 4.62
C LEU A 34 -1.25 12.87 5.69
N LEU A 35 -0.47 11.80 5.65
CA LEU A 35 -0.71 10.56 6.40
C LEU A 35 0.42 10.29 7.40
N SER A 36 0.09 9.78 8.58
CA SER A 36 1.10 9.25 9.51
C SER A 36 1.71 7.94 9.00
N THR A 37 2.77 7.47 9.65
CA THR A 37 3.37 6.15 9.37
C THR A 37 2.33 5.03 9.53
N GLU A 38 1.49 5.10 10.56
CA GLU A 38 0.44 4.12 10.85
C GLU A 38 -0.66 4.14 9.80
N GLN A 39 -1.08 5.34 9.37
CA GLN A 39 -2.10 5.50 8.33
C GLN A 39 -1.62 5.00 6.96
N LEU A 40 -0.33 5.18 6.63
CA LEU A 40 0.26 4.57 5.44
C LEU A 40 0.26 3.04 5.52
N ALA A 41 0.62 2.47 6.68
CA ALA A 41 0.58 1.03 6.88
C ALA A 41 -0.85 0.47 6.79
N GLU A 42 -1.85 1.19 7.33
CA GLU A 42 -3.26 0.84 7.23
C GLU A 42 -3.77 0.90 5.78
N ARG A 43 -3.39 1.94 5.03
CA ARG A 43 -3.68 2.04 3.59
C ARG A 43 -3.19 0.79 2.85
N ASP A 44 -1.91 0.44 3.03
CA ASP A 44 -1.32 -0.72 2.37
C ASP A 44 -2.03 -2.03 2.78
N LEU A 45 -2.36 -2.17 4.07
CA LEU A 45 -3.08 -3.33 4.59
C LEU A 45 -4.43 -3.50 3.90
N LEU A 46 -5.23 -2.42 3.82
CA LEU A 46 -6.55 -2.45 3.21
C LEU A 46 -6.49 -2.80 1.73
N VAL A 47 -5.56 -2.19 0.99
CA VAL A 47 -5.36 -2.48 -0.44
C VAL A 47 -5.01 -3.96 -0.63
N PHE A 48 -4.01 -4.46 0.09
CA PHE A 48 -3.55 -5.83 -0.03
C PHE A 48 -4.61 -6.85 0.41
N GLN A 49 -5.28 -6.63 1.53
CA GLN A 49 -6.37 -7.49 2.01
C GLN A 49 -7.52 -7.55 1.00
N CYS A 50 -7.98 -6.40 0.49
CA CYS A 50 -9.11 -6.36 -0.42
C CYS A 50 -8.81 -7.07 -1.76
N LEU A 51 -7.62 -6.86 -2.33
CA LEU A 51 -7.19 -7.55 -3.56
C LEU A 51 -7.05 -9.05 -3.32
N ARG A 52 -6.46 -9.44 -2.18
CA ARG A 52 -6.30 -10.85 -1.78
C ARG A 52 -7.63 -11.57 -1.63
N GLN A 53 -8.58 -10.99 -0.89
CA GLN A 53 -9.92 -11.55 -0.67
C GLN A 53 -10.69 -11.73 -1.98
N ARG A 54 -10.50 -10.81 -2.94
CA ARG A 54 -11.15 -10.85 -4.25
C ARG A 54 -10.41 -11.72 -5.27
N LYS A 55 -9.29 -12.33 -4.88
CA LYS A 55 -8.43 -13.16 -5.75
C LYS A 55 -7.91 -12.39 -6.98
N ILE A 56 -7.70 -11.08 -6.85
CA ILE A 56 -7.17 -10.23 -7.93
C ILE A 56 -5.64 -10.25 -7.85
N PRO A 57 -4.93 -10.65 -8.92
CA PRO A 57 -3.47 -10.57 -8.97
C PRO A 57 -2.99 -9.12 -8.83
N VAL A 58 -1.91 -8.91 -8.08
CA VAL A 58 -1.30 -7.59 -7.91
C VAL A 58 0.21 -7.64 -8.19
N ALA A 59 0.66 -6.68 -8.98
CA ALA A 59 2.07 -6.30 -9.07
C ALA A 59 2.22 -4.93 -8.40
N TRP A 60 3.25 -4.72 -7.59
CA TRP A 60 3.45 -3.47 -6.88
C TRP A 60 4.93 -3.08 -6.81
N ASN A 61 5.19 -1.81 -6.59
CA ASN A 61 6.53 -1.25 -6.49
C ASN A 61 6.62 -0.20 -5.39
N LEU A 62 7.86 0.06 -4.96
CA LEU A 62 8.20 1.24 -4.17
C LEU A 62 8.06 2.47 -5.07
N ALA A 63 7.25 3.45 -4.69
CA ALA A 63 7.03 4.66 -5.48
C ALA A 63 7.67 5.88 -4.80
N GLY A 64 7.04 7.05 -4.82
CA GLY A 64 7.60 8.29 -4.27
C GLY A 64 7.98 8.20 -2.79
N GLY A 65 8.60 9.27 -2.30
CA GLY A 65 9.18 9.37 -0.97
C GLY A 65 10.49 10.16 -1.03
N TYR A 66 10.47 11.36 -0.46
CA TYR A 66 11.49 12.39 -0.63
C TYR A 66 12.03 12.93 0.70
N GLN A 67 11.67 12.27 1.81
CA GLN A 67 12.18 12.59 3.14
C GLN A 67 13.70 12.44 3.25
N ARG A 68 14.29 13.27 4.11
CA ARG A 68 15.69 13.18 4.52
C ARG A 68 15.77 12.91 6.03
N PRO A 69 16.66 12.01 6.49
CA PRO A 69 17.51 11.12 5.69
C PRO A 69 16.71 10.02 4.95
N LEU A 70 17.30 9.44 3.89
CA LEU A 70 16.68 8.39 3.06
C LEU A 70 16.20 7.18 3.88
N SER A 71 16.82 6.91 5.03
CA SER A 71 16.42 5.82 5.94
C SER A 71 14.96 5.94 6.39
N LYS A 72 14.40 7.15 6.46
CA LYS A 72 12.97 7.34 6.76
C LYS A 72 12.07 6.75 5.68
N VAL A 73 12.39 7.01 4.41
CA VAL A 73 11.65 6.46 3.26
C VAL A 73 11.80 4.93 3.19
N ILE A 74 13.02 4.42 3.43
CA ILE A 74 13.28 2.98 3.48
C ILE A 74 12.40 2.31 4.56
N ALA A 75 12.27 2.92 5.74
CA ALA A 75 11.45 2.38 6.81
C ALA A 75 9.97 2.25 6.39
N ILE A 76 9.42 3.24 5.70
CA ILE A 76 8.04 3.22 5.17
C ILE A 76 7.87 2.09 4.15
N HIS A 77 8.76 1.99 3.16
CA HIS A 77 8.71 0.91 2.17
C HIS A 77 8.88 -0.49 2.79
N CYS A 78 9.72 -0.62 3.82
CA CYS A 78 9.83 -1.87 4.57
C CYS A 78 8.51 -2.24 5.27
N ASN A 79 7.72 -1.26 5.74
CA ASN A 79 6.39 -1.52 6.29
C ASN A 79 5.44 -2.05 5.20
N SER A 80 5.40 -1.41 4.03
CA SER A 80 4.60 -1.88 2.88
C SER A 80 4.94 -3.34 2.52
N TYR A 81 6.23 -3.68 2.46
CA TYR A 81 6.69 -5.04 2.20
C TYR A 81 6.26 -6.04 3.29
N ARG A 82 6.42 -5.68 4.57
CA ARG A 82 5.99 -6.55 5.69
C ARG A 82 4.49 -6.81 5.64
N THR A 83 3.69 -5.78 5.35
CA THR A 83 2.24 -5.91 5.18
C THR A 83 1.89 -6.83 4.01
N PHE A 84 2.47 -6.61 2.83
CA PHE A 84 2.28 -7.51 1.68
C PHE A 84 2.62 -8.97 2.04
N ARG A 85 3.79 -9.18 2.65
CA ARG A 85 4.25 -10.51 3.06
C ARG A 85 3.26 -11.17 4.02
N ALA A 86 2.74 -10.44 5.01
CA ALA A 86 1.77 -10.97 5.97
C ALA A 86 0.46 -11.42 5.30
N ILE A 87 0.01 -10.71 4.26
CA ILE A 87 -1.22 -11.05 3.53
C ILE A 87 -1.02 -12.22 2.54
N TRP A 88 0.15 -12.30 1.89
CA TRP A 88 0.42 -13.31 0.87
C TRP A 88 1.10 -14.59 1.37
N ALA A 89 1.76 -14.57 2.53
CA ALA A 89 2.41 -15.77 3.08
C ALA A 89 1.41 -16.84 3.53
N ASN A 90 0.14 -16.49 3.73
CA ASN A 90 -0.90 -17.43 4.15
C ASN A 90 -1.72 -17.92 2.93
N PRO A 91 -1.96 -19.25 2.81
CA PRO A 91 -2.92 -19.80 1.85
C PRO A 91 -4.30 -19.16 2.02
N LEU A 92 -5.05 -19.02 0.93
CA LEU A 92 -6.48 -18.70 1.06
C LEU A 92 -7.15 -19.94 1.67
N SER A 93 -7.83 -19.77 2.81
CA SER A 93 -8.79 -20.74 3.32
C SER A 93 -9.97 -20.88 2.37
#